data_AF-A0A967AQN2-F1
#
_entry.id   AF-A0A967AQN2-F1
#
_cell.length_a   1.000
_cell.length_b   1.000
_cell.length_c   1.000
_cell.angle_alpha   90.00
_cell.angle_beta   90.00
_cell.angle_gamma   90.00
#
_symmetry.space_group_name_H-M   'P 1'
#
loop_
_entity.id
_entity.type
_entity.pdbx_description
1 polymer ?
#
loop_
_entity_poly.entity_id
_entity_poly.type
_entity_poly.pdbx_seq_one_letter_code
_entity_poly.pdbx_strand_id
1 'polypeptide(L)'
;MLATMKVIAALMVWSLPFLIVQSPVTVESGQAAVSMSQEDYSLYDRVTEDKFLTAQIQLVLLERMTVSRLVPDRDGSMSLDFLQQQGYSDGMLPQELVRDFVGGNQTPVPLEPKFLFGVPYRFVSDGTTEDPEAGAAVPVLSNPARPAQATSVLDRLAFSRVGRTLKNDQALVYVENVRSDGTGAGFLVWYRRQGQEWKLFDTEVVWTMR
;
A
#
# COMPACT_ATOMS: atom_id res chain seq x y z
N MET A 1 -78.62 -43.71 -3.68
CA MET A 1 -77.71 -44.87 -3.74
C MET A 1 -76.59 -44.60 -2.76
N LEU A 2 -76.54 -45.37 -1.67
CA LEU A 2 -75.58 -45.25 -0.56
C LEU A 2 -74.17 -45.64 -1.02
N ALA A 3 -73.14 -44.97 -0.48
CA ALA A 3 -71.81 -45.54 -0.33
C ALA A 3 -71.22 -45.12 1.02
N THR A 4 -71.04 -46.14 1.85
CA THR A 4 -70.33 -46.23 3.14
C THR A 4 -68.82 -45.97 2.99
N MET A 5 -68.14 -45.40 4.00
CA MET A 5 -67.14 -46.12 4.83
C MET A 5 -66.53 -45.21 5.92
N LYS A 6 -66.28 -45.81 7.10
CA LYS A 6 -65.56 -45.28 8.27
C LYS A 6 -64.05 -45.09 7.99
N VAL A 7 -63.37 -44.27 8.80
CA VAL A 7 -62.19 -44.64 9.63
C VAL A 7 -61.74 -43.41 10.45
N ILE A 8 -61.48 -43.67 11.74
CA ILE A 8 -60.90 -42.76 12.74
C ILE A 8 -59.38 -42.79 12.59
N ALA A 9 -58.71 -41.64 12.67
CA ALA A 9 -57.30 -41.58 13.07
C ALA A 9 -56.98 -40.23 13.74
N ALA A 10 -56.60 -40.30 15.01
CA ALA A 10 -56.08 -39.21 15.81
C ALA A 10 -54.65 -38.86 15.36
N LEU A 11 -54.26 -37.59 15.44
CA LEU A 11 -52.85 -37.23 15.54
C LEU A 11 -52.65 -36.12 16.57
N MET A 12 -52.08 -36.55 17.69
CA MET A 12 -51.60 -35.77 18.82
C MET A 12 -50.34 -35.02 18.35
N VAL A 13 -50.37 -33.68 18.29
CA VAL A 13 -49.16 -32.89 18.01
C VAL A 13 -48.59 -32.42 19.34
N TRP A 14 -47.46 -33.02 19.72
CA TRP A 14 -46.62 -32.62 20.84
C TRP A 14 -45.96 -31.27 20.58
N SER A 15 -46.11 -30.35 21.53
CA SER A 15 -45.39 -29.09 21.62
C SER A 15 -44.00 -29.31 22.22
N LEU A 16 -42.94 -29.11 21.43
CA LEU A 16 -41.58 -28.89 21.95
C LEU A 16 -41.36 -27.38 22.17
N PRO A 17 -40.81 -26.94 23.32
CA PRO A 17 -40.33 -25.58 23.46
C PRO A 17 -39.00 -25.43 22.70
N PHE A 18 -38.99 -24.57 21.69
CA PHE A 18 -37.76 -24.12 21.03
C PHE A 18 -36.98 -23.24 22.01
N LEU A 19 -35.86 -23.76 22.52
CA LEU A 19 -34.83 -22.95 23.17
C LEU A 19 -34.18 -22.07 22.11
N ILE A 20 -34.52 -20.79 22.09
CA ILE A 20 -33.83 -19.79 21.29
C ILE A 20 -32.47 -19.55 21.94
N VAL A 21 -31.43 -20.21 21.41
CA VAL A 21 -30.04 -19.85 21.66
C VAL A 21 -29.82 -18.47 21.02
N GLN A 22 -29.77 -17.42 21.85
CA GLN A 22 -29.31 -16.12 21.41
C GLN A 22 -27.78 -16.15 21.36
N SER A 23 -27.23 -16.41 20.18
CA SER A 23 -25.83 -16.12 19.91
C SER A 23 -25.63 -14.60 19.93
N PRO A 24 -24.63 -14.07 20.64
CA PRO A 24 -24.30 -12.66 20.50
C PRO A 24 -23.85 -12.42 19.07
N VAL A 25 -24.62 -11.60 18.34
CA VAL A 25 -24.15 -10.98 17.11
C VAL A 25 -23.04 -10.02 17.51
N THR A 26 -21.80 -10.48 17.43
CA THR A 26 -20.65 -9.59 17.34
C THR A 26 -20.83 -8.82 16.05
N VAL A 27 -21.22 -7.55 16.16
CA VAL A 27 -21.12 -6.60 15.06
C VAL A 27 -19.62 -6.33 14.91
N GLU A 28 -18.94 -7.23 14.21
CA GLU A 28 -17.63 -6.94 13.63
C GLU A 28 -17.89 -5.80 12.65
N SER A 29 -17.61 -4.58 13.12
CA SER A 29 -17.64 -3.40 12.28
C SER A 29 -16.53 -3.59 11.26
N GLY A 30 -16.87 -4.24 10.15
CA GLY A 30 -16.00 -4.42 9.01
C GLY A 30 -15.70 -3.06 8.43
N GLN A 31 -14.69 -2.38 8.99
CA GLN A 31 -13.92 -1.43 8.23
C GLN A 31 -13.33 -2.24 7.08
N ALA A 32 -13.95 -2.14 5.90
CA ALA A 32 -13.37 -2.68 4.69
C ALA A 32 -11.95 -2.12 4.60
N ALA A 33 -10.95 -2.98 4.77
CA ALA A 33 -9.56 -2.59 4.71
C ALA A 33 -9.34 -1.89 3.36
N VAL A 34 -8.83 -0.66 3.39
CA VAL A 34 -8.50 0.06 2.16
C VAL A 34 -7.37 -0.71 1.49
N SER A 35 -7.68 -1.46 0.43
CA SER A 35 -6.71 -2.23 -0.33
C SER A 35 -6.27 -1.44 -1.57
N MET A 36 -4.97 -1.47 -1.86
CA MET A 36 -4.38 -0.83 -3.02
C MET A 36 -4.49 -1.75 -4.25
N SER A 37 -4.67 -1.13 -5.41
CA SER A 37 -4.79 -1.83 -6.69
C SER A 37 -3.43 -2.34 -7.18
N GLN A 38 -3.41 -3.34 -8.08
CA GLN A 38 -2.16 -3.76 -8.72
C GLN A 38 -1.51 -2.62 -9.53
N GLU A 39 -2.32 -1.71 -10.08
CA GLU A 39 -1.81 -0.55 -10.81
C GLU A 39 -1.05 0.43 -9.90
N ASP A 40 -1.37 0.48 -8.60
CA ASP A 40 -0.57 1.23 -7.61
C ASP A 40 0.83 0.64 -7.46
N TYR A 41 0.91 -0.68 -7.26
CA TYR A 41 2.19 -1.38 -7.12
C TYR A 41 3.05 -1.24 -8.39
N SER A 42 2.45 -1.26 -9.58
CA SER A 42 3.19 -1.01 -10.82
C SER A 42 3.83 0.39 -10.89
N LEU A 43 3.23 1.41 -10.24
CA LEU A 43 3.81 2.74 -10.15
C LEU A 43 4.94 2.78 -9.10
N TYR A 44 4.77 2.09 -7.97
CA TYR A 44 5.83 1.95 -6.97
C TYR A 44 7.04 1.17 -7.50
N ASP A 45 6.79 0.09 -8.25
CA ASP A 45 7.83 -0.69 -8.91
C ASP A 45 8.61 0.20 -9.88
N ARG A 46 7.90 0.95 -10.72
CA ARG A 46 8.53 1.84 -11.70
C ARG A 46 9.38 2.93 -11.05
N VAL A 47 8.88 3.63 -10.03
CA VAL A 47 9.72 4.65 -9.37
C VAL A 47 10.96 4.03 -8.72
N THR A 48 10.80 2.83 -8.16
CA THR A 48 11.90 2.07 -7.53
C THR A 48 12.98 1.76 -8.55
N GLU A 49 12.59 1.16 -9.68
CA GLU A 49 13.48 0.79 -10.77
C GLU A 49 14.16 2.01 -11.42
N ASP A 50 13.39 3.07 -11.72
CA ASP A 50 13.89 4.23 -12.47
C ASP A 50 14.79 5.14 -11.63
N LYS A 51 14.56 5.24 -10.32
CA LYS A 51 15.24 6.23 -9.47
C LYS A 51 16.20 5.67 -8.44
N PHE A 52 15.91 4.48 -7.91
CA PHE A 52 16.59 4.01 -6.72
C PHE A 52 17.42 2.77 -6.97
N LEU A 53 16.98 1.89 -7.87
CA LEU A 53 17.74 0.69 -8.19
C LEU A 53 18.97 1.02 -9.04
N THR A 54 20.04 0.32 -8.71
CA THR A 54 21.30 0.29 -9.45
C THR A 54 21.71 -1.17 -9.56
N ALA A 55 22.61 -1.49 -10.50
CA ALA A 55 23.08 -2.86 -10.68
C ALA A 55 23.75 -3.46 -9.43
N GLN A 56 24.15 -2.62 -8.46
CA GLN A 56 24.77 -3.04 -7.23
C GLN A 56 23.76 -3.41 -6.14
N ILE A 57 22.53 -2.87 -6.17
CA ILE A 57 21.53 -3.11 -5.12
C ILE A 57 20.98 -4.53 -5.22
N GLN A 58 20.97 -5.24 -4.09
CA GLN A 58 20.55 -6.65 -4.01
C GLN A 58 19.34 -6.87 -3.10
N LEU A 59 18.95 -5.86 -2.31
CA LEU A 59 17.81 -5.90 -1.41
C LEU A 59 17.25 -4.49 -1.24
N VAL A 60 15.92 -4.36 -1.25
CA VAL A 60 15.22 -3.11 -0.90
C VAL A 60 14.52 -3.27 0.45
N LEU A 61 14.72 -2.33 1.36
CA LEU A 61 13.91 -2.25 2.57
C LEU A 61 12.76 -1.25 2.35
N LEU A 62 11.56 -1.67 2.69
CA LEU A 62 10.32 -0.90 2.52
C LEU A 62 9.69 -0.66 3.89
N GLU A 63 9.24 0.57 4.16
CA GLU A 63 8.33 0.80 5.28
C GLU A 63 7.05 -0.01 5.08
N ARG A 64 6.54 -0.65 6.14
CA ARG A 64 5.29 -1.43 6.06
C ARG A 64 4.06 -0.55 5.85
N MET A 65 4.10 0.69 6.34
CA MET A 65 2.98 1.62 6.31
C MET A 65 3.24 2.74 5.31
N THR A 66 2.19 3.15 4.57
CA THR A 66 2.29 4.33 3.71
C THR A 66 2.47 5.61 4.53
N VAL A 67 3.21 6.57 4.00
CA VAL A 67 3.43 7.87 4.66
C VAL A 67 2.26 8.82 4.41
N SER A 68 1.90 9.56 5.46
CA SER A 68 0.87 10.62 5.45
C SER A 68 1.46 12.01 5.69
N ARG A 69 2.74 12.19 5.34
CA ARG A 69 3.50 13.45 5.42
C ARG A 69 4.39 13.59 4.18
N LEU A 70 4.66 14.83 3.77
CA LEU A 70 5.61 15.12 2.70
C LEU A 70 6.97 15.55 3.24
N VAL A 71 7.01 16.19 4.41
CA VAL A 71 8.26 16.69 5.02
C VAL A 71 8.41 16.04 6.40
N PRO A 72 9.58 15.45 6.73
CA PRO A 72 9.87 14.92 8.05
C PRO A 72 9.64 15.97 9.14
N ASP A 73 9.12 15.54 10.29
CA ASP A 73 8.89 16.36 11.48
C ASP A 73 8.00 17.61 11.27
N ARG A 74 7.26 17.67 10.15
CA ARG A 74 6.33 18.76 9.83
C ARG A 74 4.92 18.23 9.61
N ASP A 75 4.13 18.35 10.67
CA ASP A 75 2.70 18.06 10.64
C ASP A 75 1.97 18.92 9.60
N GLY A 76 0.94 18.35 8.98
CA GLY A 76 0.14 19.04 7.96
C GLY A 76 0.86 19.26 6.62
N SER A 77 2.06 18.72 6.43
CA SER A 77 2.74 18.74 5.12
C SER A 77 2.01 17.94 4.03
N MET A 78 1.06 17.08 4.41
CA MET A 78 0.10 16.41 3.51
C MET A 78 -1.25 17.14 3.50
N SER A 79 -1.26 18.40 3.05
CA SER A 79 -2.48 19.22 2.96
C SER A 79 -2.57 19.98 1.64
N LEU A 80 -3.80 20.32 1.23
CA LEU A 80 -4.05 21.08 0.01
C LEU A 80 -3.30 22.42 0.02
N ASP A 81 -3.41 23.16 1.12
CA ASP A 81 -2.79 24.48 1.28
C ASP A 81 -1.27 24.37 1.18
N PHE A 82 -0.67 23.34 1.79
CA PHE A 82 0.76 23.13 1.71
C PHE A 82 1.22 22.87 0.27
N LEU A 83 0.61 21.91 -0.44
CA LEU A 83 1.02 21.59 -1.82
C LEU A 83 0.83 22.79 -2.76
N GLN A 84 -0.24 23.58 -2.58
CA GLN A 84 -0.47 24.80 -3.36
C GLN A 84 0.58 25.87 -3.10
N GLN A 85 0.97 26.08 -1.84
CA GLN A 85 1.99 27.06 -1.48
C GLN A 85 3.38 26.69 -2.01
N GLN A 86 3.70 25.40 -2.06
CA GLN A 86 5.01 24.94 -2.56
C GLN A 86 5.12 25.05 -4.09
N GLY A 87 4.00 24.97 -4.82
CA GLY A 87 4.00 25.13 -6.27
C GLY A 87 4.78 24.05 -7.01
N TYR A 88 4.79 22.80 -6.49
CA TYR A 88 5.47 21.66 -7.12
C TYR A 88 5.09 21.48 -8.59
N SER A 89 6.06 21.06 -9.41
CA SER A 89 5.97 20.92 -10.86
C SER A 89 5.55 22.22 -11.53
N ASP A 90 6.21 23.32 -11.15
CA ASP A 90 5.90 24.69 -11.62
C ASP A 90 4.43 25.11 -11.44
N GLY A 91 3.74 24.54 -10.45
CA GLY A 91 2.31 24.75 -10.22
C GLY A 91 1.40 24.11 -11.28
N MET A 92 1.93 23.22 -12.12
CA MET A 92 1.22 22.59 -13.23
C MET A 92 0.43 21.34 -12.84
N LEU A 93 0.54 20.87 -11.59
CA LEU A 93 -0.24 19.72 -11.11
C LEU A 93 -1.75 20.02 -11.21
N PRO A 94 -2.54 19.14 -11.86
CA PRO A 94 -3.99 19.31 -11.90
C PRO A 94 -4.60 19.37 -10.51
N GLN A 95 -5.51 20.31 -10.26
CA GLN A 95 -6.12 20.49 -8.93
C GLN A 95 -6.87 19.24 -8.45
N GLU A 96 -7.51 18.49 -9.37
CA GLU A 96 -8.18 17.24 -9.03
C GLU A 96 -7.18 16.16 -8.58
N LEU A 97 -6.00 16.10 -9.21
CA LEU A 97 -4.93 15.15 -8.85
C LEU A 97 -4.39 15.45 -7.45
N VAL A 98 -4.14 16.72 -7.15
CA VAL A 98 -3.70 17.16 -5.82
C VAL A 98 -4.76 16.84 -4.76
N ARG A 99 -6.05 17.04 -5.07
CA ARG A 99 -7.15 16.76 -4.15
C ARG A 99 -7.28 15.28 -3.84
N ASP A 100 -7.24 14.43 -4.87
CA ASP A 100 -7.29 12.98 -4.69
C ASP A 100 -6.08 12.47 -3.91
N PHE A 101 -4.88 12.95 -4.27
CA PHE A 101 -3.64 12.62 -3.57
C PHE A 101 -3.68 12.98 -2.08
N VAL A 102 -4.04 14.22 -1.75
CA VAL A 102 -4.13 14.67 -0.35
C VAL A 102 -5.24 13.91 0.38
N GLY A 103 -6.43 13.81 -0.19
CA GLY A 103 -7.56 13.11 0.42
C GLY A 103 -7.25 11.63 0.68
N GLY A 104 -6.48 11.01 -0.20
CA GLY A 104 -6.05 9.65 -0.03
C GLY A 104 -5.00 9.47 1.07
N ASN A 105 -4.08 10.41 1.23
CA ASN A 105 -2.94 10.24 2.13
C ASN A 105 -3.15 10.79 3.55
N GLN A 106 -4.40 10.91 4.00
CA GLN A 106 -4.71 11.40 5.36
C GLN A 106 -4.38 10.37 6.46
N THR A 107 -4.46 9.08 6.14
CA THR A 107 -4.21 8.00 7.09
C THR A 107 -3.25 6.97 6.48
N PRO A 108 -2.20 6.55 7.21
CA PRO A 108 -1.35 5.43 6.81
C PRO A 108 -2.14 4.13 6.58
N VAL A 109 -1.78 3.38 5.54
CA VAL A 109 -2.35 2.08 5.19
C VAL A 109 -1.19 1.09 5.05
N PRO A 110 -1.35 -0.17 5.48
CA PRO A 110 -0.31 -1.18 5.28
C PRO A 110 -0.14 -1.50 3.79
N LEU A 111 1.12 -1.59 3.35
CA LEU A 111 1.49 -2.15 2.06
C LEU A 111 1.36 -3.67 2.09
N GLU A 112 0.91 -4.24 0.99
CA GLU A 112 0.80 -5.68 0.76
C GLU A 112 2.02 -6.16 -0.04
N PRO A 113 2.39 -7.45 0.04
CA PRO A 113 3.55 -7.99 -0.65
C PRO A 113 3.29 -8.23 -2.16
N LYS A 114 3.01 -7.15 -2.90
CA LYS A 114 2.64 -7.17 -4.34
C LYS A 114 3.67 -6.51 -5.26
N PHE A 115 4.80 -6.06 -4.73
CA PHE A 115 5.88 -5.46 -5.51
C PHE A 115 6.55 -6.48 -6.43
N LEU A 116 6.85 -6.07 -7.66
CA LEU A 116 7.42 -6.91 -8.71
C LEU A 116 8.72 -6.35 -9.30
N PHE A 117 9.30 -5.30 -8.70
CA PHE A 117 10.60 -4.78 -9.12
C PHE A 117 11.70 -5.85 -9.00
N GLY A 118 12.69 -5.79 -9.89
CA GLY A 118 13.65 -6.89 -10.17
C GLY A 118 14.61 -7.35 -9.07
N VAL A 119 14.39 -6.99 -7.80
CA VAL A 119 15.20 -7.41 -6.65
C VAL A 119 14.32 -7.78 -5.44
N PRO A 120 14.78 -8.66 -4.54
CA PRO A 120 14.06 -8.96 -3.30
C PRO A 120 13.82 -7.70 -2.45
N TYR A 121 12.75 -7.73 -1.65
CA TYR A 121 12.47 -6.69 -0.66
C TYR A 121 12.04 -7.27 0.69
N ARG A 122 12.11 -6.44 1.72
CA ARG A 122 11.61 -6.73 3.07
C ARG A 122 10.88 -5.52 3.62
N PHE A 123 9.80 -5.78 4.35
CA PHE A 123 9.16 -4.75 5.15
C PHE A 123 9.95 -4.50 6.44
N VAL A 124 9.97 -3.25 6.86
CA VAL A 124 10.47 -2.79 8.15
C VAL A 124 9.42 -1.87 8.78
N SER A 125 9.42 -1.82 10.11
CA SER A 125 8.69 -0.81 10.88
C SER A 125 9.72 -0.04 11.70
N ASP A 126 9.48 1.24 11.98
CA ASP A 126 10.09 2.01 13.09
C ASP A 126 11.62 1.90 13.37
N GLY A 127 12.44 1.56 12.38
CA GLY A 127 13.88 1.35 12.58
C GLY A 127 14.26 -0.11 12.92
N THR A 128 13.27 -0.93 13.24
CA THR A 128 13.45 -2.33 13.63
C THR A 128 13.08 -3.26 12.47
N THR A 129 14.00 -4.14 12.10
CA THR A 129 13.70 -5.20 11.12
C THR A 129 12.75 -6.20 11.79
N GLU A 130 11.45 -6.00 11.65
CA GLU A 130 10.44 -6.96 12.06
C GLU A 130 9.54 -7.30 10.87
N ASP A 131 9.75 -8.49 10.29
CA ASP A 131 8.68 -9.44 9.96
C ASP A 131 9.28 -10.82 9.58
N PRO A 132 9.07 -11.88 10.39
CA PRO A 132 9.35 -13.27 10.03
C PRO A 132 8.40 -13.86 8.97
N GLU A 133 7.35 -13.16 8.51
CA GLU A 133 6.40 -13.68 7.52
C GLU A 133 6.87 -13.58 6.04
N ALA A 134 8.14 -13.28 5.77
CA ALA A 134 8.76 -13.46 4.45
C ALA A 134 9.28 -14.90 4.21
N GLY A 135 8.75 -15.88 4.93
CA GLY A 135 9.06 -17.29 4.80
C GLY A 135 8.37 -17.97 3.62
N ALA A 136 8.34 -17.37 2.43
CA ALA A 136 7.88 -18.06 1.21
C ALA A 136 8.31 -17.35 -0.09
N ALA A 137 9.62 -17.25 -0.37
CA ALA A 137 10.14 -17.35 -1.74
C ALA A 137 11.69 -17.40 -1.78
N VAL A 138 12.18 -18.56 -2.21
CA VAL A 138 13.55 -18.91 -2.65
C VAL A 138 14.61 -19.11 -1.55
N PRO A 139 15.06 -20.36 -1.31
CA PRO A 139 16.24 -20.61 -0.51
C PRO A 139 17.48 -20.14 -1.27
N VAL A 140 18.20 -19.17 -0.73
CA VAL A 140 19.57 -18.87 -1.14
C VAL A 140 20.42 -20.08 -0.72
N LEU A 141 20.85 -20.87 -1.70
CA LEU A 141 21.94 -21.84 -1.56
C LEU A 141 23.17 -21.07 -1.04
N SER A 142 23.32 -21.05 0.28
CA SER A 142 24.45 -20.44 0.96
C SER A 142 25.65 -21.34 0.73
N ASN A 143 26.46 -21.02 -0.28
CA ASN A 143 27.75 -21.67 -0.48
C ASN A 143 28.72 -21.09 0.58
N PRO A 144 29.21 -21.88 1.55
CA PRO A 144 29.98 -21.38 2.70
C PRO A 144 31.41 -20.91 2.36
N ALA A 145 31.75 -20.79 1.07
CA ALA A 145 33.10 -20.48 0.61
C ALA A 145 33.31 -19.05 0.10
N ARG A 146 32.31 -18.16 0.20
CA ARG A 146 32.44 -16.76 -0.26
C ARG A 146 32.59 -15.83 0.96
N PRO A 147 33.61 -14.96 1.01
CA PRO A 147 33.67 -13.94 2.05
C PRO A 147 32.35 -13.15 2.02
N ALA A 148 31.80 -12.84 3.20
CA ALA A 148 30.56 -12.10 3.37
C ALA A 148 30.68 -10.75 2.66
N GLN A 149 30.30 -10.70 1.38
CA GLN A 149 30.11 -9.44 0.67
C GLN A 149 28.96 -8.77 1.41
N ALA A 150 29.21 -7.56 1.94
CA ALA A 150 28.14 -6.75 2.49
C ALA A 150 27.07 -6.63 1.39
N THR A 151 25.91 -7.24 1.61
CA THR A 151 24.78 -7.13 0.69
C THR A 151 24.51 -5.64 0.53
N SER A 152 24.60 -5.13 -0.70
CA SER A 152 24.26 -3.74 -0.96
C SER A 152 22.75 -3.59 -0.82
N VAL A 153 22.34 -2.89 0.23
CA VAL A 153 20.93 -2.70 0.59
C VAL A 153 20.53 -1.27 0.21
N LEU A 154 19.37 -1.13 -0.43
CA LEU A 154 18.70 0.16 -0.48
C LEU A 154 17.97 0.36 0.85
N ASP A 155 18.52 1.27 1.66
CA ASP A 155 18.29 1.31 3.10
C ASP A 155 16.84 1.43 3.56
N ARG A 156 16.02 2.29 2.95
CA ARG A 156 14.61 2.44 3.35
C ARG A 156 13.83 3.28 2.35
N LEU A 157 12.87 2.68 1.66
CA LEU A 157 11.87 3.42 0.90
C LEU A 157 10.54 3.44 1.65
N ALA A 158 9.90 4.61 1.68
CA ALA A 158 8.53 4.74 2.16
C ALA A 158 7.68 5.42 1.11
N PHE A 159 6.50 4.85 0.84
CA PHE A 159 5.60 5.33 -0.21
C PHE A 159 4.37 6.00 0.39
N SER A 160 3.86 7.04 -0.25
CA SER A 160 2.47 7.43 -0.08
C SER A 160 1.57 6.49 -0.87
N ARG A 161 0.26 6.57 -0.65
CA ARG A 161 -0.72 6.09 -1.62
C ARG A 161 -0.68 6.94 -2.89
N VAL A 162 -1.11 6.36 -3.99
CA VAL A 162 -1.20 7.02 -5.30
C VAL A 162 -2.45 7.89 -5.36
N GLY A 163 -2.30 9.15 -5.76
CA GLY A 163 -3.41 10.00 -6.19
C GLY A 163 -3.61 9.92 -7.70
N ARG A 164 -4.84 10.03 -8.20
CA ARG A 164 -5.17 9.96 -9.64
C ARG A 164 -6.13 11.06 -10.07
N THR A 165 -6.05 11.42 -11.35
CA THR A 165 -7.13 12.16 -12.01
C THR A 165 -8.35 11.27 -12.20
N LEU A 166 -9.54 11.88 -12.33
CA LEU A 166 -10.78 11.14 -12.59
C LEU A 166 -10.72 10.36 -13.91
N LYS A 167 -9.97 10.87 -14.89
CA LYS A 167 -9.74 10.21 -16.18
C LYS A 167 -8.76 9.04 -16.11
N ASN A 168 -8.09 8.83 -14.97
CA ASN A 168 -7.03 7.85 -14.78
C ASN A 168 -5.94 7.95 -15.86
N ASP A 169 -5.58 9.18 -16.22
CA ASP A 169 -4.55 9.52 -17.20
C ASP A 169 -3.32 10.18 -16.56
N GLN A 170 -3.40 10.56 -15.29
CA GLN A 170 -2.29 11.08 -14.50
C GLN A 170 -2.32 10.50 -13.09
N ALA A 171 -1.14 10.31 -12.52
CA ALA A 171 -0.98 9.79 -11.17
C ALA A 171 0.13 10.54 -10.43
N LEU A 172 0.00 10.65 -9.12
CA LEU A 172 0.95 11.33 -8.24
C LEU A 172 1.31 10.40 -7.09
N VAL A 173 2.61 10.23 -6.86
CA VAL A 173 3.16 9.39 -5.80
C VAL A 173 4.22 10.16 -5.06
N TYR A 174 4.20 10.12 -3.74
CA TYR A 174 5.34 10.55 -2.95
C TYR A 174 6.16 9.33 -2.50
N VAL A 175 7.48 9.46 -2.56
CA VAL A 175 8.40 8.44 -2.08
C VAL A 175 9.55 9.13 -1.34
N GLU A 176 9.93 8.60 -0.19
CA GLU A 176 11.12 9.03 0.53
C GLU A 176 12.14 7.91 0.65
N ASN A 177 13.41 8.29 0.58
CA ASN A 177 14.54 7.44 0.90
C ASN A 177 15.29 8.04 2.09
N VAL A 178 15.35 7.30 3.20
CA VAL A 178 16.17 7.63 4.36
C VAL A 178 17.25 6.58 4.49
N ARG A 179 18.51 7.01 4.46
CA ARG A 179 19.66 6.13 4.58
C ARG A 179 20.08 5.96 6.02
N SER A 180 20.77 4.87 6.28
CA SER A 180 21.36 4.50 7.57
C SER A 180 22.42 5.49 8.04
N ASP A 181 23.05 6.23 7.12
CA ASP A 181 23.99 7.31 7.40
C ASP A 181 23.32 8.64 7.82
N GLY A 182 21.99 8.67 7.89
CA GLY A 182 21.20 9.86 8.23
C GLY A 182 20.92 10.79 7.05
N THR A 183 21.46 10.51 5.86
CA THR A 183 21.13 11.25 4.64
C THR A 183 19.79 10.80 4.07
N GLY A 184 19.15 11.63 3.27
CA GLY A 184 17.89 11.24 2.64
C GLY A 184 17.30 12.28 1.72
N ALA A 185 16.25 11.89 1.02
CA ALA A 185 15.45 12.79 0.21
C ALA A 185 14.02 12.28 0.04
N GLY A 186 13.08 13.22 -0.05
CA GLY A 186 11.69 12.98 -0.42
C GLY A 186 11.43 13.47 -1.84
N PHE A 187 10.65 12.73 -2.59
CA PHE A 187 10.35 13.00 -3.98
C PHE A 187 8.85 12.93 -4.24
N LEU A 188 8.33 13.92 -4.95
CA LEU A 188 6.99 13.88 -5.51
C LEU A 188 7.11 13.52 -6.99
N VAL A 189 6.49 12.42 -7.39
CA VAL A 189 6.66 11.80 -8.71
C VAL A 189 5.34 11.84 -9.44
N TRP A 190 5.35 12.53 -10.58
CA TRP A 190 4.18 12.72 -11.42
C TRP A 190 4.27 11.82 -12.65
N TYR A 191 3.26 10.99 -12.83
CA TYR A 191 3.10 10.10 -13.96
C TYR A 191 2.01 10.59 -14.90
N ARG A 192 2.20 10.31 -16.19
CA ARG A 192 1.16 10.44 -17.23
C ARG A 192 1.01 9.13 -17.98
N ARG A 193 -0.22 8.81 -18.35
CA ARG A 193 -0.54 7.64 -19.16
C ARG A 193 -0.32 7.95 -20.64
N GLN A 194 0.45 7.11 -21.31
CA GLN A 194 0.65 7.13 -22.76
C GLN A 194 0.18 5.78 -23.33
N GLY A 195 -1.03 5.77 -23.89
CA GLY A 195 -1.70 4.54 -24.28
C GLY A 195 -2.02 3.69 -23.05
N GLN A 196 -1.46 2.48 -22.97
CA GLN A 196 -1.64 1.58 -21.82
C GLN A 196 -0.55 1.72 -20.76
N GLU A 197 0.53 2.45 -21.03
CA GLU A 197 1.67 2.54 -20.13
C GLU A 197 1.66 3.84 -19.34
N TRP A 198 2.01 3.76 -18.06
CA TRP A 198 2.40 4.93 -17.29
C TRP A 198 3.80 5.37 -17.70
N LYS A 199 4.09 6.67 -17.74
CA LYS A 199 5.42 7.22 -17.96
C LYS A 199 5.70 8.25 -16.89
N LEU A 200 6.91 8.23 -16.35
CA LEU A 200 7.37 9.30 -15.46
C LEU A 200 7.41 10.58 -16.28
N PHE A 201 6.61 11.56 -15.86
CA PHE A 201 6.51 12.85 -16.52
C PHE A 201 7.39 13.88 -15.84
N ASP A 202 7.37 13.92 -14.51
CA ASP A 202 8.18 14.84 -13.72
C ASP A 202 8.55 14.26 -12.34
N THR A 203 9.59 14.82 -11.72
CA THR A 203 9.96 14.52 -10.34
C THR A 203 10.46 15.77 -9.65
N GLU A 204 9.80 16.10 -8.54
CA GLU A 204 10.18 17.19 -7.67
C GLU A 204 10.86 16.68 -6.42
N VAL A 205 11.93 17.36 -6.00
CA VAL A 205 12.59 17.09 -4.72
C VAL A 205 11.90 17.92 -3.65
N VAL A 206 11.26 17.24 -2.69
CA VAL A 206 10.46 17.86 -1.63
C VAL A 206 11.36 18.32 -0.48
N TRP A 207 12.38 17.54 -0.13
CA TRP A 207 13.37 17.84 0.88
C TRP A 207 14.62 16.99 0.70
N THR A 208 15.72 17.41 1.32
CA THR A 208 16.96 16.65 1.41
C THR A 208 17.56 16.75 2.80
N MET A 209 18.14 15.67 3.30
CA MET A 209 18.95 15.63 4.52
C MET A 209 20.38 15.20 4.15
N ARG A 210 21.39 15.84 4.75
CA ARG A 210 22.81 15.65 4.45
C ARG A 210 23.60 15.37 5.71
#